data_AF-A0A3B8SMR1-F1
#
_entry.id   AF-A0A3B8SMR1-F1
#
_cell.length_a   1.000
_cell.length_b   1.000
_cell.length_c   1.000
_cell.angle_alpha   90.00
_cell.angle_beta   90.00
_cell.angle_gamma   90.00
#
_symmetry.space_group_name_H-M   'P 1'
#
loop_
_entity.id
_entity.type
_entity.pdbx_description
1 polymer ?
#
loop_
_entity_poly.entity_id
_entity_poly.type
_entity_poly.pdbx_seq_one_letter_code
_entity_poly.pdbx_strand_id
1 'polypeptide(L)'
;MGILYHGSSTPNLKTLTPHRSTHGTYVYATNEKSFAIIFSSTGGDDQVLTIYRNSSDEPLKLVERIPNVFNTIFSKSSSIYEVDDSTFKNINTGFSELVSTEEVPVLKEEHINFLIDKVIELANSGQIELYYYPNRPKEISPNDIDLIEKELKYYERHNLSITKDTFNRVILLHPNLIDKVNEVLKNYLSQSFSYTKDHLVSLFDMFIILHLSNPTKEYFLLSILKNIENYYPDLCLTLLNHYSIISKSKEEIINWVKTFIISNLTSSKDLSSKFSNIDYSKPLSEIVNSFLTIYKEETNLSEKEPLSEHKISN
;
A
#
# COMPACT_ATOMS: atom_id res chain seq x y z
N MET A 1 14.52 -16.94 -30.03
CA MET A 1 14.35 -16.99 -28.57
C MET A 1 14.77 -15.63 -28.07
N GLY A 2 13.79 -14.81 -27.73
CA GLY A 2 14.00 -13.57 -27.00
C GLY A 2 14.15 -13.87 -25.51
N ILE A 3 14.75 -12.93 -24.78
CA ILE A 3 14.86 -12.99 -23.32
C ILE A 3 13.93 -11.93 -22.74
N LEU A 4 13.13 -12.34 -21.75
CA LEU A 4 12.32 -11.45 -20.93
C LEU A 4 12.81 -11.47 -19.49
N TYR A 5 12.43 -10.43 -18.75
CA TYR A 5 12.80 -10.21 -17.36
C TYR A 5 11.56 -10.26 -16.46
N HIS A 6 11.64 -11.01 -15.37
CA HIS A 6 10.64 -11.05 -14.30
C HIS A 6 11.27 -10.55 -12.99
N GLY A 7 10.62 -9.60 -12.33
CA GLY A 7 11.03 -9.12 -11.01
C GLY A 7 10.25 -9.83 -9.90
N SER A 8 10.94 -10.27 -8.85
CA SER A 8 10.30 -10.85 -7.67
C SER A 8 11.09 -10.57 -6.39
N SER A 9 10.39 -10.41 -5.27
CA SER A 9 11.00 -10.31 -3.94
C SER A 9 11.49 -11.66 -3.41
N THR A 10 11.14 -12.77 -4.08
CA THR A 10 11.52 -14.12 -3.67
C THR A 10 12.74 -14.58 -4.46
N PRO A 11 13.88 -14.89 -3.80
CA PRO A 11 15.08 -15.38 -4.48
C PRO A 11 15.03 -16.89 -4.76
N ASN A 12 15.96 -17.38 -5.59
CA ASN A 12 16.20 -18.79 -5.89
C ASN A 12 15.06 -19.54 -6.59
N LEU A 13 14.15 -18.83 -7.27
CA LEU A 13 13.08 -19.47 -8.04
C LEU A 13 13.67 -20.27 -9.21
N LYS A 14 13.16 -21.49 -9.41
CA LYS A 14 13.52 -22.36 -10.55
C LYS A 14 12.46 -22.35 -11.65
N THR A 15 11.23 -22.06 -11.27
CA THR A 15 10.07 -21.95 -12.14
C THR A 15 9.22 -20.79 -11.65
N LEU A 16 8.69 -20.00 -12.58
CA LEU A 16 7.68 -18.99 -12.30
C LEU A 16 6.30 -19.60 -12.56
N THR A 17 5.41 -19.49 -11.58
CA THR A 17 4.06 -20.04 -11.67
C THR A 17 3.03 -18.93 -11.87
N PRO A 18 1.96 -19.16 -12.66
CA PRO A 18 0.91 -18.17 -12.82
C PRO A 18 0.22 -17.82 -11.50
N HIS A 19 0.06 -16.53 -11.24
CA HIS A 19 -0.64 -16.01 -10.06
C HIS A 19 -1.81 -15.12 -10.45
N ARG A 20 -2.85 -15.12 -9.60
CA ARG A 20 -4.04 -14.27 -9.78
C ARG A 20 -3.67 -12.79 -9.60
N SER A 21 -4.05 -11.99 -10.57
CA SER A 21 -3.92 -10.53 -10.62
C SER A 21 -5.25 -9.87 -10.99
N THR A 22 -5.23 -8.56 -11.20
CA THR A 22 -6.32 -7.75 -11.76
C THR A 22 -6.69 -8.10 -13.20
N HIS A 23 -5.74 -8.64 -13.98
CA HIS A 23 -5.94 -8.93 -15.40
C HIS A 23 -6.13 -10.42 -15.72
N GLY A 24 -5.84 -11.33 -14.78
CA GLY A 24 -6.04 -12.76 -14.98
C GLY A 24 -5.19 -13.60 -14.03
N THR A 25 -4.86 -14.81 -14.44
CA THR A 25 -3.90 -15.66 -13.72
C THR A 25 -2.70 -15.88 -14.62
N TYR A 26 -1.59 -15.19 -14.33
CA TYR A 26 -0.47 -15.07 -15.25
C TYR A 26 0.89 -15.08 -14.55
N VAL A 27 1.92 -15.49 -15.29
CA VAL A 27 3.32 -15.07 -15.09
C VAL A 27 3.53 -13.78 -15.87
N TYR A 28 4.04 -12.75 -15.21
CA TYR A 28 4.35 -11.46 -15.83
C TYR A 28 5.84 -11.35 -16.14
N ALA A 29 6.20 -10.84 -17.31
CA ALA A 29 7.57 -10.49 -17.66
C ALA A 29 7.59 -9.26 -18.57
N THR A 30 8.77 -8.68 -18.78
CA THR A 30 8.96 -7.49 -19.61
C THR A 30 10.24 -7.64 -20.43
N ASN A 31 10.30 -7.00 -21.60
CA ASN A 31 11.53 -6.89 -22.38
C ASN A 31 12.49 -5.82 -21.81
N GLU A 32 12.03 -4.99 -20.86
CA GLU A 32 12.80 -3.91 -20.23
C GLU A 32 13.24 -4.31 -18.82
N LYS A 33 14.53 -4.58 -18.64
CA LYS A 33 15.07 -4.96 -17.33
C LYS A 33 14.85 -3.89 -16.24
N SER A 34 14.89 -2.62 -16.61
CA SER A 34 14.57 -1.50 -15.71
C SER A 34 13.16 -1.63 -15.12
N PHE A 35 12.17 -2.02 -15.93
CA PHE A 35 10.81 -2.28 -15.46
C PHE A 35 10.78 -3.45 -14.49
N ALA A 36 11.45 -4.57 -14.81
CA ALA A 36 11.51 -5.72 -13.91
C ALA A 36 12.13 -5.35 -12.54
N ILE A 37 13.12 -4.44 -12.51
CA ILE A 37 13.72 -3.91 -11.29
C ILE A 37 12.72 -3.04 -10.50
N ILE A 38 11.99 -2.13 -11.16
CA ILE A 38 11.01 -1.30 -10.46
C ILE A 38 9.86 -2.14 -9.88
N PHE A 39 9.33 -3.06 -10.68
CA PHE A 39 8.20 -3.91 -10.30
C PHE A 39 8.59 -5.10 -9.41
N SER A 40 9.89 -5.34 -9.14
CA SER A 40 10.31 -6.31 -8.12
C SER A 40 10.17 -5.77 -6.69
N SER A 41 9.94 -4.46 -6.53
CA SER A 41 9.62 -3.84 -5.24
C SER A 41 8.28 -4.33 -4.69
N THR A 42 8.10 -4.21 -3.37
CA THR A 42 6.85 -4.61 -2.70
C THR A 42 6.29 -3.47 -1.86
N GLY A 43 4.96 -3.38 -1.78
CA GLY A 43 4.27 -2.51 -0.84
C GLY A 43 3.78 -1.17 -1.40
N GLY A 44 4.15 -0.78 -2.62
CA GLY A 44 3.63 0.45 -3.26
C GLY A 44 2.22 0.28 -3.85
N ASP A 45 1.54 1.41 -4.02
CA ASP A 45 0.29 1.57 -4.79
C ASP A 45 0.14 3.00 -5.32
N ASP A 46 -0.88 3.21 -6.14
CA ASP A 46 -1.19 4.48 -6.80
C ASP A 46 -1.37 5.66 -5.83
N GLN A 47 -1.70 5.42 -4.56
CA GLN A 47 -1.86 6.48 -3.56
C GLN A 47 -0.49 6.92 -3.00
N VAL A 48 0.56 6.11 -3.09
CA VAL A 48 1.89 6.46 -2.55
C VAL A 48 2.93 6.72 -3.64
N LEU A 49 2.76 6.11 -4.82
CA LEU A 49 3.68 6.17 -5.93
C LEU A 49 2.92 6.33 -7.24
N THR A 50 3.40 7.20 -8.14
CA THR A 50 2.95 7.23 -9.53
C THR A 50 4.08 6.77 -10.44
N ILE A 51 3.77 5.82 -11.32
CA ILE A 51 4.68 5.28 -12.34
C ILE A 51 4.05 5.57 -13.70
N TYR A 52 4.78 6.26 -14.58
CA TYR A 52 4.28 6.51 -15.94
C TYR A 52 5.41 6.84 -16.92
N ARG A 53 5.12 6.76 -18.22
CA ARG A 53 5.93 7.31 -19.32
C ARG A 53 4.98 7.80 -20.41
N ASN A 54 5.34 8.86 -21.15
CA ASN A 54 4.47 9.39 -22.20
C ASN A 54 4.59 8.62 -23.51
N SER A 55 5.75 7.99 -23.75
CA SER A 55 6.03 7.17 -24.93
C SER A 55 7.03 6.05 -24.58
N SER A 56 7.18 5.06 -25.45
CA SER A 56 8.16 3.97 -25.28
C SER A 56 9.61 4.44 -25.30
N ASP A 57 9.88 5.60 -25.90
CA ASP A 57 11.22 6.14 -26.09
C ASP A 57 11.64 7.08 -24.94
N GLU A 58 10.74 7.33 -23.98
CA GLU A 58 11.01 8.11 -22.79
C GLU A 58 11.37 7.23 -21.59
N PRO A 59 12.26 7.71 -20.68
CA PRO A 59 12.52 7.03 -19.43
C PRO A 59 11.24 6.91 -18.60
N LEU A 60 11.15 5.82 -17.85
CA LEU A 60 10.07 5.62 -16.87
C LEU A 60 10.20 6.67 -15.76
N LYS A 61 9.12 7.39 -15.48
CA LYS A 61 9.07 8.40 -14.42
C LYS A 61 8.41 7.81 -13.18
N LEU A 62 9.12 7.86 -12.06
CA LEU A 62 8.62 7.47 -10.75
C LEU A 62 8.48 8.72 -9.90
N VAL A 63 7.31 8.87 -9.25
CA VAL A 63 6.97 10.09 -8.50
C VAL A 63 6.40 9.73 -7.14
N GLU A 64 7.09 10.15 -6.08
CA GLU A 64 6.58 10.00 -4.72
C GLU A 64 5.36 10.90 -4.50
N ARG A 65 4.21 10.30 -4.15
CA ARG A 65 2.99 11.04 -3.83
C ARG A 65 2.97 11.49 -2.36
N ILE A 66 3.71 10.80 -1.49
CA ILE A 66 3.94 11.15 -0.08
C ILE A 66 5.44 11.01 0.26
N PRO A 67 5.94 11.61 1.36
CA PRO A 67 7.37 11.57 1.72
C PRO A 67 7.95 10.16 1.88
N ASN A 68 9.21 9.96 1.48
CA ASN A 68 10.05 8.78 1.77
C ASN A 68 9.61 7.45 1.15
N VAL A 69 8.70 7.44 0.19
CA VAL A 69 8.17 6.20 -0.42
C VAL A 69 9.25 5.37 -1.10
N PHE A 70 10.18 5.99 -1.83
CA PHE A 70 11.28 5.28 -2.50
C PHE A 70 12.15 4.53 -1.50
N ASN A 71 12.55 5.21 -0.42
CA ASN A 71 13.33 4.57 0.64
C ASN A 71 12.56 3.41 1.26
N THR A 72 11.24 3.53 1.41
CA THR A 72 10.41 2.47 1.95
C THR A 72 10.32 1.26 1.01
N ILE A 73 9.84 1.43 -0.22
CA ILE A 73 9.53 0.30 -1.12
C ILE A 73 10.78 -0.34 -1.76
N PHE A 74 11.87 0.42 -1.91
CA PHE A 74 13.13 -0.06 -2.48
C PHE A 74 14.19 -0.42 -1.42
N SER A 75 13.85 -0.42 -0.13
CA SER A 75 14.79 -0.81 0.95
C SER A 75 15.14 -2.30 0.96
N LYS A 76 14.30 -3.15 0.37
CA LYS A 76 14.42 -4.61 0.43
C LYS A 76 15.27 -5.15 -0.71
N SER A 77 15.80 -6.36 -0.54
CA SER A 77 16.41 -7.12 -1.64
C SER A 77 15.34 -7.62 -2.61
N SER A 78 15.75 -7.94 -3.83
CA SER A 78 14.91 -8.60 -4.83
C SER A 78 15.75 -9.45 -5.78
N SER A 79 15.10 -10.18 -6.67
CA SER A 79 15.73 -10.97 -7.72
C SER A 79 15.09 -10.66 -9.08
N ILE A 80 15.92 -10.59 -10.10
CA ILE A 80 15.51 -10.48 -11.50
C ILE A 80 15.80 -11.80 -12.20
N TYR A 81 14.79 -12.34 -12.85
CA TYR A 81 14.84 -13.63 -13.52
C TYR A 81 14.78 -13.44 -15.03
N GLU A 82 15.72 -14.06 -15.73
CA GLU A 82 15.67 -14.18 -17.20
C GLU A 82 14.85 -15.42 -17.56
N VAL A 83 13.90 -15.26 -18.49
CA VAL A 83 13.04 -16.32 -19.00
C VAL A 83 12.94 -16.27 -20.52
N ASP A 84 12.60 -17.40 -21.13
CA ASP A 84 12.34 -17.49 -22.56
C ASP A 84 10.98 -16.88 -22.93
N ASP A 85 10.90 -16.24 -24.10
CA ASP A 85 9.72 -15.50 -24.55
C ASP A 85 8.62 -16.38 -25.20
N SER A 86 8.86 -17.67 -25.41
CA SER A 86 7.99 -18.53 -26.25
C SER A 86 6.53 -18.64 -25.83
N THR A 87 6.21 -18.56 -24.53
CA THR A 87 4.83 -18.68 -24.02
C THR A 87 4.17 -17.33 -23.74
N PHE A 88 4.91 -16.22 -23.88
CA PHE A 88 4.47 -14.90 -23.49
C PHE A 88 3.71 -14.17 -24.60
N LYS A 89 2.69 -13.43 -24.21
CA LYS A 89 1.83 -12.64 -25.10
C LYS A 89 1.57 -11.26 -24.52
N ASN A 90 1.44 -10.28 -25.39
CA ASN A 90 1.06 -8.93 -25.00
C ASN A 90 -0.46 -8.88 -24.75
N ILE A 91 -0.86 -8.36 -23.58
CA ILE A 91 -2.27 -8.14 -23.21
C ILE A 91 -2.70 -6.67 -23.33
N ASN A 92 -1.85 -5.82 -23.89
CA ASN A 92 -2.07 -4.40 -24.17
C ASN A 92 -2.47 -3.58 -22.93
N THR A 93 -1.82 -3.81 -21.79
CA THR A 93 -2.04 -3.05 -20.54
C THR A 93 -1.43 -1.64 -20.57
N GLY A 94 -0.68 -1.28 -21.62
CA GLY A 94 -0.06 0.05 -21.79
C GLY A 94 1.37 0.15 -21.26
N PHE A 95 1.82 -0.82 -20.46
CA PHE A 95 3.22 -1.04 -20.13
C PHE A 95 3.83 -2.13 -21.05
N SER A 96 5.17 -2.22 -21.14
CA SER A 96 5.87 -3.27 -21.93
C SER A 96 5.74 -4.67 -21.31
N GLU A 97 4.59 -4.96 -20.71
CA GLU A 97 4.29 -6.20 -20.01
C GLU A 97 3.81 -7.28 -20.97
N LEU A 98 4.31 -8.46 -20.72
CA LEU A 98 3.97 -9.68 -21.42
C LEU A 98 3.55 -10.70 -20.37
N VAL A 99 2.55 -11.52 -20.71
CA VAL A 99 2.01 -12.52 -19.80
C VAL A 99 2.05 -13.92 -20.39
N SER A 100 2.27 -14.91 -19.53
CA SER A 100 2.11 -16.33 -19.82
C SER A 100 1.05 -16.94 -18.89
N THR A 101 0.20 -17.82 -19.43
CA THR A 101 -0.74 -18.64 -18.64
C THR A 101 -0.11 -19.94 -18.13
N GLU A 102 1.13 -20.21 -18.52
CA GLU A 102 1.84 -21.45 -18.25
C GLU A 102 2.95 -21.22 -17.23
N GLU A 103 3.42 -22.29 -16.61
CA GLU A 103 4.65 -22.24 -15.83
C GLU A 103 5.86 -22.00 -16.73
N VAL A 104 6.78 -21.16 -16.28
CA VAL A 104 7.94 -20.75 -17.07
C VAL A 104 9.24 -21.11 -16.34
N PRO A 105 10.10 -21.97 -16.91
CA PRO A 105 11.42 -22.25 -16.35
C PRO A 105 12.29 -20.99 -16.27
N VAL A 106 12.98 -20.82 -15.15
CA VAL A 106 13.98 -19.75 -14.97
C VAL A 106 15.27 -20.16 -15.67
N LEU A 107 15.78 -19.30 -16.56
CA LEU A 107 17.07 -19.50 -17.23
C LEU A 107 18.23 -19.02 -16.37
N LYS A 108 18.06 -17.86 -15.73
CA LYS A 108 19.07 -17.20 -14.90
C LYS A 108 18.43 -16.29 -13.87
N GLU A 109 19.10 -16.13 -12.74
CA GLU A 109 18.74 -15.19 -11.68
C GLU A 109 19.88 -14.19 -11.47
N GLU A 110 19.51 -12.92 -11.32
CA GLU A 110 20.36 -11.86 -10.77
C GLU A 110 19.77 -11.41 -9.44
N HIS A 111 20.48 -11.68 -8.35
CA HIS A 111 20.08 -11.23 -7.03
C HIS A 111 20.55 -9.79 -6.78
N ILE A 112 19.65 -8.94 -6.28
CA ILE A 112 19.88 -7.54 -5.94
C ILE A 112 19.75 -7.40 -4.42
N ASN A 113 20.87 -7.17 -3.73
CA ASN A 113 20.90 -7.04 -2.27
C ASN A 113 20.18 -5.77 -1.78
N PHE A 114 20.39 -4.65 -2.47
CA PHE A 114 19.82 -3.35 -2.12
C PHE A 114 19.14 -2.77 -3.35
N LEU A 115 17.81 -2.87 -3.41
CA LEU A 115 17.06 -2.45 -4.60
C LEU A 115 17.18 -0.95 -4.86
N ILE A 116 17.23 -0.14 -3.81
CA ILE A 116 17.42 1.32 -3.90
C ILE A 116 18.69 1.72 -4.66
N ASP A 117 19.80 1.01 -4.46
CA ASP A 117 21.05 1.30 -5.16
C ASP A 117 20.87 1.09 -6.66
N LYS A 118 20.18 0.01 -7.04
CA LYS A 118 19.89 -0.29 -8.45
C LYS A 118 18.96 0.74 -9.08
N VAL A 119 17.96 1.22 -8.34
CA VAL A 119 17.07 2.29 -8.79
C VAL A 119 17.85 3.60 -9.00
N ILE A 120 18.77 3.94 -8.10
CA ILE A 120 19.63 5.11 -8.23
C ILE A 120 20.58 4.97 -9.45
N GLU A 121 21.16 3.79 -9.67
CA GLU A 121 21.98 3.51 -10.87
C GLU A 121 21.19 3.70 -12.18
N LEU A 122 19.94 3.21 -12.23
CA LEU A 122 19.06 3.42 -13.38
C LEU A 122 18.77 4.91 -13.61
N ALA A 123 18.55 5.67 -12.54
CA ALA A 123 18.31 7.11 -12.64
C ALA A 123 19.56 7.87 -13.13
N ASN A 124 20.73 7.55 -12.57
CA ASN A 124 22.01 8.16 -12.96
C ASN A 124 22.40 7.85 -14.42
N SER A 125 21.97 6.70 -14.95
CA SER A 125 22.18 6.33 -16.35
C SER A 125 21.09 6.84 -17.29
N GLY A 126 20.09 7.57 -16.80
CA GLY A 126 19.00 8.14 -17.60
C GLY A 126 17.96 7.11 -18.08
N GLN A 127 17.94 5.90 -17.51
CA GLN A 127 16.95 4.87 -17.84
C GLN A 127 15.60 5.10 -17.15
N ILE A 128 15.62 5.79 -16.02
CA ILE A 128 14.43 6.23 -15.29
C ILE A 128 14.62 7.67 -14.81
N GLU A 129 13.53 8.34 -14.45
CA GLU A 129 13.54 9.62 -13.75
C GLU A 129 12.88 9.46 -12.37
N LEU A 130 13.51 10.00 -11.33
CA LEU A 130 13.01 9.97 -9.96
C LEU A 130 12.58 11.37 -9.54
N TYR A 131 11.34 11.49 -9.07
CA TYR A 131 10.79 12.70 -8.48
C TYR A 131 10.48 12.45 -7.00
N TYR A 132 11.42 12.88 -6.15
CA TYR A 132 11.26 12.82 -4.68
C TYR A 132 10.25 13.85 -4.20
N TYR A 133 9.43 13.48 -3.23
CA TYR A 133 8.43 14.39 -2.65
C TYR A 133 9.11 15.64 -2.06
N PRO A 134 8.54 16.85 -2.24
CA PRO A 134 7.27 17.16 -2.91
C PRO A 134 7.43 17.49 -4.40
N ASN A 135 8.60 17.24 -4.99
CA ASN A 135 8.85 17.55 -6.40
C ASN A 135 8.04 16.62 -7.30
N ARG A 136 7.45 17.17 -8.35
CA ARG A 136 6.66 16.44 -9.32
C ARG A 136 6.77 17.08 -10.71
N PRO A 137 6.64 16.28 -11.78
CA PRO A 137 6.59 16.77 -13.14
C PRO A 137 5.29 17.57 -13.38
N LYS A 138 5.28 18.45 -14.39
CA LYS A 138 4.17 19.39 -14.63
C LYS A 138 2.86 18.70 -15.03
N GLU A 139 2.97 17.49 -15.56
CA GLU A 139 1.86 16.65 -16.02
C GLU A 139 1.07 16.06 -14.85
N ILE A 140 1.67 15.94 -13.67
CA ILE A 140 1.00 15.44 -12.47
C ILE A 140 0.43 16.63 -11.70
N SER A 141 -0.87 16.60 -11.45
CA SER A 141 -1.55 17.62 -10.64
C SER A 141 -0.93 17.73 -9.25
N PRO A 142 -0.71 18.94 -8.72
CA PRO A 142 -0.17 19.13 -7.38
C PRO A 142 -1.19 18.85 -6.26
N ASN A 143 -2.48 18.68 -6.57
CA ASN A 143 -3.54 18.62 -5.56
C ASN A 143 -4.05 17.21 -5.23
N ASP A 144 -3.55 16.16 -5.90
CA ASP A 144 -3.88 14.75 -5.64
C ASP A 144 -5.38 14.38 -5.70
N ILE A 145 -6.23 15.24 -6.31
CA ILE A 145 -7.68 15.01 -6.42
C ILE A 145 -7.99 13.74 -7.23
N ASP A 146 -7.11 13.34 -8.16
CA ASP A 146 -7.25 12.10 -8.93
C ASP A 146 -7.38 10.85 -8.06
N LEU A 147 -6.81 10.86 -6.84
CA LEU A 147 -6.89 9.74 -5.91
C LEU A 147 -8.32 9.49 -5.42
N ILE A 148 -9.11 10.54 -5.24
CA ILE A 148 -10.52 10.44 -4.86
C ILE A 148 -11.32 9.75 -5.98
N GLU A 149 -11.08 10.16 -7.23
CA GLU A 149 -11.73 9.55 -8.39
C GLU A 149 -11.34 8.08 -8.58
N LYS A 150 -10.07 7.75 -8.35
CA LYS A 150 -9.57 6.35 -8.41
C LYS A 150 -10.27 5.48 -7.37
N GLU A 151 -10.41 5.95 -6.14
CA GLU A 151 -11.11 5.23 -5.07
C GLU A 151 -12.59 5.01 -5.42
N LEU A 152 -13.29 6.04 -5.91
CA LEU A 152 -14.68 5.91 -6.35
C LEU A 152 -14.84 4.88 -7.49
N LYS A 153 -13.97 4.94 -8.50
CA LYS A 153 -13.97 3.97 -9.61
C LYS A 153 -13.69 2.55 -9.14
N TYR A 154 -12.82 2.37 -8.14
CA TYR A 154 -12.58 1.07 -7.55
C TYR A 154 -13.84 0.49 -6.90
N TYR A 155 -14.54 1.29 -6.09
CA TYR A 155 -15.78 0.90 -5.43
C TYR A 155 -16.87 0.56 -6.46
N GLU A 156 -17.02 1.38 -7.50
CA GLU A 156 -17.96 1.14 -8.61
C GLU A 156 -17.67 -0.19 -9.33
N ARG A 157 -16.42 -0.43 -9.74
CA ARG A 157 -16.02 -1.65 -10.45
C ARG A 157 -16.28 -2.93 -9.65
N HIS A 158 -16.23 -2.85 -8.33
CA HIS A 158 -16.43 -3.99 -7.43
C HIS A 158 -17.85 -4.04 -6.83
N ASN A 159 -18.76 -3.16 -7.27
CA ASN A 159 -20.13 -3.05 -6.76
C ASN A 159 -20.16 -2.90 -5.22
N LEU A 160 -19.26 -2.08 -4.68
CA LEU A 160 -19.16 -1.74 -3.26
C LEU A 160 -19.92 -0.44 -2.98
N SER A 161 -20.55 -0.35 -1.81
CA SER A 161 -21.21 0.88 -1.37
C SER A 161 -20.20 1.87 -0.79
N ILE A 162 -20.39 3.15 -1.09
CA ILE A 162 -19.62 4.23 -0.45
C ILE A 162 -20.11 4.40 0.98
N THR A 163 -19.19 4.35 1.93
CA THR A 163 -19.45 4.51 3.36
C THR A 163 -18.62 5.66 3.93
N LYS A 164 -18.81 5.98 5.21
CA LYS A 164 -17.97 6.94 5.93
C LYS A 164 -16.50 6.51 6.04
N ASP A 165 -16.19 5.24 5.76
CA ASP A 165 -14.86 4.67 5.93
C ASP A 165 -14.12 4.50 4.58
N THR A 166 -14.82 4.69 3.46
CA THR A 166 -14.29 4.53 2.09
C THR A 166 -12.99 5.28 1.85
N PHE A 167 -12.84 6.49 2.39
CA PHE A 167 -11.67 7.33 2.13
C PHE A 167 -10.66 7.35 3.28
N ASN A 168 -10.80 6.49 4.29
CA ASN A 168 -9.95 6.47 5.49
C ASN A 168 -8.46 6.45 5.14
N ARG A 169 -8.07 5.57 4.21
CA ARG A 169 -6.66 5.48 3.76
C ARG A 169 -6.24 6.70 2.95
N VAL A 170 -7.10 7.17 2.04
CA VAL A 170 -6.81 8.34 1.19
C VAL A 170 -6.51 9.56 2.05
N ILE A 171 -7.36 9.88 3.04
CA ILE A 171 -7.15 11.06 3.88
C ILE A 171 -5.98 10.88 4.86
N LEU A 172 -5.68 9.64 5.28
CA LEU A 172 -4.54 9.38 6.16
C LEU A 172 -3.22 9.61 5.42
N LEU A 173 -3.13 9.16 4.17
CA LEU A 173 -1.96 9.39 3.32
C LEU A 173 -1.91 10.80 2.77
N HIS A 174 -3.06 11.42 2.45
CA HIS A 174 -3.21 12.73 1.81
C HIS A 174 -4.13 13.64 2.63
N PRO A 175 -3.68 14.13 3.79
CA PRO A 175 -4.50 14.95 4.69
C PRO A 175 -5.01 16.25 4.06
N ASN A 176 -4.35 16.75 3.01
CA ASN A 176 -4.83 17.88 2.20
C ASN A 176 -6.16 17.62 1.47
N LEU A 177 -6.58 16.36 1.34
CA LEU A 177 -7.81 15.99 0.64
C LEU A 177 -9.06 15.96 1.54
N ILE A 178 -8.93 16.19 2.86
CA ILE A 178 -10.05 16.10 3.82
C ILE A 178 -11.28 16.90 3.34
N ASP A 179 -11.10 18.17 2.99
CA ASP A 179 -12.22 19.03 2.57
C ASP A 179 -12.87 18.52 1.29
N LYS A 180 -12.07 18.08 0.32
CA LYS A 180 -12.59 17.57 -0.96
C LYS A 180 -13.32 16.25 -0.80
N VAL A 181 -12.80 15.35 0.04
CA VAL A 181 -13.47 14.10 0.41
C VAL A 181 -14.81 14.39 1.09
N ASN A 182 -14.86 15.37 2.01
CA ASN A 182 -16.09 15.79 2.66
C ASN A 182 -17.14 16.33 1.67
N GLU A 183 -16.72 17.08 0.66
CA GLU A 183 -17.62 17.51 -0.42
C GLU A 183 -18.20 16.33 -1.19
N VAL A 184 -17.36 15.34 -1.53
CA VAL A 184 -17.78 14.15 -2.28
C VAL A 184 -18.74 13.29 -1.47
N LEU A 185 -18.45 13.04 -0.19
CA LEU A 185 -19.27 12.19 0.68
C LEU A 185 -20.70 12.72 0.89
N LYS A 186 -20.93 14.03 0.81
CA LYS A 186 -22.28 14.63 0.87
C LYS A 186 -23.23 14.10 -0.21
N ASN A 187 -22.68 13.62 -1.34
CA ASN A 187 -23.50 13.06 -2.42
C ASN A 187 -23.89 11.59 -2.17
N TYR A 188 -23.23 10.91 -1.24
CA TYR A 188 -23.41 9.47 -1.01
C TYR A 188 -24.02 9.15 0.35
N LEU A 189 -23.75 9.95 1.38
CA LEU A 189 -24.20 9.70 2.74
C LEU A 189 -25.46 10.50 3.06
N SER A 190 -26.49 9.81 3.55
CA SER A 190 -27.74 10.43 4.01
C SER A 190 -27.62 11.12 5.38
N GLN A 191 -26.62 10.72 6.17
CA GLN A 191 -26.31 11.30 7.47
C GLN A 191 -25.19 12.33 7.34
N SER A 192 -25.23 13.38 8.17
CA SER A 192 -24.15 14.37 8.24
C SER A 192 -22.90 13.75 8.87
N PHE A 193 -22.02 13.22 8.03
CA PHE A 193 -20.66 12.83 8.39
C PHE A 193 -19.67 13.74 7.68
N SER A 194 -18.59 14.10 8.37
CA SER A 194 -17.47 14.81 7.78
C SER A 194 -16.21 14.47 8.56
N TYR A 195 -15.14 14.18 7.83
CA TYR A 195 -13.81 14.06 8.38
C TYR A 195 -13.33 15.41 8.92
N THR A 196 -12.48 15.31 9.93
CA THR A 196 -11.79 16.42 10.58
C THR A 196 -10.36 15.97 10.82
N LYS A 197 -9.45 16.89 11.10
CA LYS A 197 -8.06 16.53 11.44
C LYS A 197 -7.97 15.58 12.64
N ASP A 198 -8.89 15.66 13.60
CA ASP A 198 -8.88 14.80 14.79
C ASP A 198 -9.13 13.32 14.44
N HIS A 199 -9.85 13.04 13.36
CA HIS A 199 -10.03 11.69 12.85
C HIS A 199 -8.70 11.07 12.37
N LEU A 200 -7.70 11.87 11.98
CA LEU A 200 -6.40 11.34 11.56
C LEU A 200 -5.70 10.58 12.69
N VAL A 201 -5.94 10.94 13.95
CA VAL A 201 -5.34 10.26 15.11
C VAL A 201 -5.87 8.83 15.22
N SER A 202 -7.19 8.64 15.21
CA SER A 202 -7.77 7.30 15.30
C SER A 202 -7.49 6.44 14.06
N LEU A 203 -7.40 7.05 12.88
CA LEU A 203 -7.00 6.37 11.65
C LEU A 203 -5.53 5.93 11.69
N PHE A 204 -4.64 6.79 12.19
CA PHE A 204 -3.24 6.44 12.38
C PHE A 204 -3.08 5.30 13.39
N ASP A 205 -3.80 5.35 14.51
CA ASP A 205 -3.81 4.28 15.49
C ASP A 205 -4.27 2.95 14.89
N MET A 206 -5.32 2.96 14.06
CA MET A 206 -5.75 1.77 13.32
C MET A 206 -4.63 1.21 12.44
N PHE A 207 -3.87 2.06 11.76
CA PHE A 207 -2.74 1.64 10.92
C PHE A 207 -1.57 1.09 11.74
N ILE A 208 -1.31 1.61 12.95
CA ILE A 208 -0.38 1.00 13.90
C ILE A 208 -0.85 -0.41 14.27
N ILE A 209 -2.13 -0.59 14.57
CA ILE A 209 -2.70 -1.90 14.92
C ILE A 209 -2.54 -2.88 13.75
N LEU A 210 -2.82 -2.46 12.53
CA LEU A 210 -2.61 -3.27 11.32
C LEU A 210 -1.13 -3.65 11.12
N HIS A 211 -0.20 -2.73 11.40
CA HIS A 211 1.22 -3.02 11.39
C HIS A 211 1.62 -4.05 12.44
N LEU A 212 1.14 -3.91 13.68
CA LEU A 212 1.40 -4.87 14.76
C LEU A 212 0.82 -6.27 14.46
N SER A 213 -0.31 -6.32 13.75
CA SER A 213 -0.96 -7.57 13.36
C SER A 213 -0.25 -8.27 12.19
N ASN A 214 0.43 -7.51 11.34
CA ASN A 214 1.21 -8.00 10.20
C ASN A 214 2.49 -7.17 10.00
N PRO A 215 3.53 -7.41 10.82
CA PRO A 215 4.73 -6.56 10.85
C PRO A 215 5.60 -6.67 9.59
N THR A 216 5.36 -7.67 8.73
CA THR A 216 6.08 -7.80 7.45
C THR A 216 5.45 -6.95 6.34
N LYS A 217 4.19 -6.52 6.51
CA LYS A 217 3.49 -5.63 5.58
C LYS A 217 3.84 -4.17 5.89
N GLU A 218 4.11 -3.42 4.82
CA GLU A 218 4.37 -2.00 4.89
C GLU A 218 3.05 -1.22 4.93
N TYR A 219 2.96 -0.27 5.87
CA TYR A 219 1.79 0.59 6.09
C TYR A 219 2.13 2.08 6.00
N PHE A 220 3.38 2.42 5.65
CA PHE A 220 3.89 3.76 5.44
C PHE A 220 3.76 4.67 6.67
N LEU A 221 3.86 4.11 7.90
CA LEU A 221 3.62 4.86 9.14
C LEU A 221 4.50 6.12 9.26
N LEU A 222 5.78 6.01 8.92
CA LEU A 222 6.71 7.15 8.94
C LEU A 222 6.40 8.19 7.86
N SER A 223 6.00 7.74 6.66
CA SER A 223 5.58 8.63 5.57
C SER A 223 4.28 9.36 5.92
N ILE A 224 3.32 8.66 6.53
CA ILE A 224 2.06 9.22 7.03
C ILE A 224 2.36 10.29 8.09
N LEU A 225 3.18 9.99 9.09
CA LEU A 225 3.60 10.96 10.12
C LEU A 225 4.18 12.22 9.48
N LYS A 226 5.14 12.04 8.56
CA LYS A 226 5.79 13.17 7.91
C LYS A 226 4.82 13.99 7.06
N ASN A 227 3.89 13.34 6.37
CA ASN A 227 2.92 14.06 5.57
C ASN A 227 1.90 14.80 6.43
N ILE A 228 1.37 14.17 7.49
CA ILE A 228 0.47 14.85 8.43
C ILE A 228 1.17 16.04 9.10
N GLU A 229 2.43 15.92 9.49
CA GLU A 229 3.22 17.04 10.04
C GLU A 229 3.25 18.25 9.10
N ASN A 230 3.33 18.04 7.78
CA ASN A 230 3.35 19.12 6.80
C ASN A 230 2.04 19.92 6.74
N TYR A 231 0.89 19.30 7.06
CA TYR A 231 -0.44 19.94 6.96
C TYR A 231 -1.06 20.28 8.32
N TYR A 232 -0.80 19.49 9.34
CA TYR A 232 -1.33 19.59 10.70
C TYR A 232 -0.20 19.38 11.73
N PRO A 233 0.76 20.31 11.83
CA PRO A 233 1.93 20.18 12.71
C PRO A 233 1.56 20.05 14.20
N ASP A 234 0.39 20.55 14.61
CA ASP A 234 -0.14 20.44 15.97
C ASP A 234 -0.49 18.99 16.37
N LEU A 235 -0.71 18.10 15.40
CA LEU A 235 -0.93 16.68 15.66
C LEU A 235 0.37 15.88 15.81
N CYS A 236 1.53 16.44 15.37
CA CYS A 236 2.78 15.70 15.26
C CYS A 236 3.21 15.05 16.59
N LEU A 237 3.18 15.79 17.70
CA LEU A 237 3.56 15.26 19.01
C LEU A 237 2.63 14.12 19.46
N THR A 238 1.33 14.26 19.25
CA THR A 238 0.35 13.22 19.59
C THR A 238 0.61 11.94 18.79
N LEU A 239 0.79 12.06 17.47
CA LEU A 239 1.01 10.92 16.60
C LEU A 239 2.37 10.25 16.87
N LEU A 240 3.42 11.01 17.17
CA LEU A 240 4.73 10.45 17.57
C LEU A 240 4.63 9.67 18.89
N ASN A 241 3.88 10.19 19.87
CA ASN A 241 3.63 9.48 21.13
C ASN A 241 2.90 8.15 20.88
N HIS A 242 1.88 8.17 20.00
CA HIS A 242 1.15 6.94 19.64
C HIS A 242 2.05 5.96 18.88
N TYR A 243 2.83 6.43 17.90
CA TYR A 243 3.78 5.61 17.16
C TYR A 243 4.82 4.92 18.06
N SER A 244 5.22 5.57 19.16
CA SER A 244 6.16 5.00 20.13
C SER A 244 5.68 3.67 20.75
N ILE A 245 4.37 3.37 20.70
CA ILE A 245 3.80 2.11 21.21
C ILE A 245 4.43 0.87 20.58
N ILE A 246 4.88 0.96 19.32
CA ILE A 246 5.49 -0.16 18.58
C ILE A 246 6.78 -0.66 19.28
N SER A 247 7.44 0.23 20.03
CA SER A 247 8.67 -0.09 20.77
C SER A 247 8.44 -0.54 22.22
N LYS A 248 7.18 -0.62 22.66
CA LYS A 248 6.83 -0.96 24.05
C LYS A 248 6.75 -2.46 24.29
N SER A 249 6.60 -2.85 25.55
CA SER A 249 6.43 -4.26 25.91
C SER A 249 5.13 -4.83 25.32
N LYS A 250 5.10 -6.17 25.16
CA LYS A 250 3.91 -6.90 24.70
C LYS A 250 2.65 -6.52 25.50
N GLU A 251 2.77 -6.40 26.82
CA GLU A 251 1.67 -6.05 27.72
C GLU A 251 1.16 -4.63 27.50
N GLU A 252 2.06 -3.65 27.39
CA GLU A 252 1.70 -2.27 27.10
C GLU A 252 0.98 -2.15 25.76
N ILE A 253 1.47 -2.83 24.73
CA ILE A 253 0.84 -2.86 23.40
C ILE A 253 -0.57 -3.45 23.50
N ILE A 254 -0.75 -4.60 24.15
CA ILE A 254 -2.05 -5.25 24.32
C ILE A 254 -3.04 -4.31 25.02
N ASN A 255 -2.60 -3.67 26.11
CA ASN A 255 -3.45 -2.74 26.86
C ASN A 255 -3.84 -1.52 26.01
N TRP A 256 -2.90 -0.99 25.22
CA TRP A 256 -3.18 0.12 24.32
C TRP A 256 -4.17 -0.27 23.22
N VAL A 257 -3.99 -1.41 22.55
CA VAL A 257 -4.93 -1.93 21.53
C VAL A 257 -6.33 -2.13 22.13
N LYS A 258 -6.40 -2.71 23.34
CA LYS A 258 -7.66 -2.91 24.05
C LYS A 258 -8.36 -1.58 24.33
N THR A 259 -7.64 -0.58 24.85
CA THR A 259 -8.19 0.77 25.09
C THR A 259 -8.68 1.41 23.80
N PHE A 260 -7.92 1.31 22.71
CA PHE A 260 -8.33 1.82 21.40
C PHE A 260 -9.65 1.17 20.92
N ILE A 261 -9.77 -0.15 21.01
CA ILE A 261 -10.99 -0.84 20.59
C ILE A 261 -12.19 -0.42 21.43
N ILE A 262 -12.02 -0.34 22.75
CA ILE A 262 -13.09 0.08 23.66
C ILE A 262 -13.54 1.51 23.33
N SER A 263 -12.62 2.44 23.07
CA SER A 263 -12.96 3.84 22.81
C SER A 263 -13.64 4.07 21.45
N ASN A 264 -13.36 3.20 20.46
CA ASN A 264 -13.90 3.33 19.11
C ASN A 264 -15.16 2.50 18.85
N LEU A 265 -15.57 1.64 19.80
CA LEU A 265 -16.84 0.91 19.72
C LEU A 265 -17.94 1.67 20.48
N THR A 266 -18.92 2.19 19.73
CA THR A 266 -19.99 3.09 20.24
C THR A 266 -21.03 2.43 21.15
N SER A 267 -20.95 1.12 21.41
CA SER A 267 -21.94 0.41 22.21
C SER A 267 -21.36 -0.07 23.54
N SER A 268 -22.11 0.08 24.63
CA SER A 268 -21.86 -0.47 25.97
C SER A 268 -21.88 -2.01 26.02
N LYS A 269 -21.53 -2.68 24.93
CA LYS A 269 -21.42 -4.13 24.84
C LYS A 269 -20.28 -4.55 25.76
N ASP A 270 -20.56 -5.56 26.58
CA ASP A 270 -19.55 -6.14 27.45
C ASP A 270 -18.51 -6.91 26.61
N LEU A 271 -17.48 -6.19 26.17
CA LEU A 271 -16.34 -6.75 25.45
C LEU A 271 -15.46 -7.63 26.35
N SER A 272 -15.67 -7.61 27.66
CA SER A 272 -14.86 -8.37 28.62
C SER A 272 -14.90 -9.86 28.31
N SER A 273 -16.09 -10.38 27.97
CA SER A 273 -16.28 -11.78 27.59
C SER A 273 -15.57 -12.17 26.30
N LYS A 274 -15.49 -11.26 25.31
CA LYS A 274 -14.75 -11.50 24.07
C LYS A 274 -13.24 -11.43 24.31
N PHE A 275 -12.77 -10.45 25.08
CA PHE A 275 -11.36 -10.29 25.41
C PHE A 275 -10.81 -11.39 26.33
N SER A 276 -11.65 -12.02 27.16
CA SER A 276 -11.25 -13.16 27.99
C SER A 276 -10.99 -14.43 27.17
N ASN A 277 -11.53 -14.51 25.95
CA ASN A 277 -11.33 -15.66 25.06
C ASN A 277 -10.03 -15.57 24.24
N ILE A 278 -9.31 -14.44 24.31
CA ILE A 278 -8.04 -14.27 23.60
C ILE A 278 -6.95 -15.05 24.35
N ASP A 279 -6.23 -15.89 23.62
CA ASP A 279 -5.05 -16.59 24.15
C ASP A 279 -3.82 -15.66 24.16
N TYR A 280 -3.57 -15.03 25.30
CA TYR A 280 -2.45 -14.10 25.50
C TYR A 280 -1.06 -14.77 25.53
N SER A 281 -0.99 -16.11 25.48
CA SER A 281 0.29 -16.83 25.37
C SER A 281 0.88 -16.78 23.95
N LYS A 282 0.04 -16.53 22.94
CA LYS A 282 0.42 -16.47 21.52
C LYS A 282 1.38 -15.34 21.16
N PRO A 283 2.03 -15.39 19.98
CA PRO A 283 2.75 -14.25 19.42
C PRO A 283 1.90 -12.99 19.37
N LEU A 284 2.53 -11.82 19.52
CA LEU A 284 1.82 -10.53 19.58
C LEU A 284 0.92 -10.30 18.36
N SER A 285 1.39 -10.63 17.16
CA SER A 285 0.63 -10.48 15.91
C SER A 285 -0.68 -11.27 15.92
N GLU A 286 -0.69 -12.50 16.45
CA GLU A 286 -1.91 -13.31 16.57
C GLU A 286 -2.91 -12.73 17.60
N ILE A 287 -2.39 -12.18 18.71
CA ILE A 287 -3.21 -11.52 19.72
C ILE A 287 -3.87 -10.27 19.12
N VAL A 288 -3.09 -9.43 18.44
CA VAL A 288 -3.59 -8.22 17.79
C VAL A 288 -4.59 -8.56 16.67
N ASN A 289 -4.35 -9.62 15.89
CA ASN A 289 -5.32 -10.11 14.92
C ASN A 289 -6.64 -10.54 15.57
N SER A 290 -6.59 -11.18 16.75
CA SER A 290 -7.82 -11.54 17.49
C SER A 290 -8.61 -10.30 17.90
N PHE A 291 -7.92 -9.25 18.37
CA PHE A 291 -8.52 -7.95 18.66
C PHE A 291 -9.15 -7.29 17.41
N LEU A 292 -8.46 -7.33 16.26
CA LEU A 292 -8.99 -6.82 15.00
C LEU A 292 -10.24 -7.58 14.53
N THR A 293 -10.29 -8.90 14.70
CA THR A 293 -11.48 -9.70 14.40
C THR A 293 -12.68 -9.24 15.23
N ILE A 294 -12.49 -9.07 16.54
CA ILE A 294 -13.54 -8.53 17.42
C ILE A 294 -13.99 -7.15 16.94
N TYR A 295 -13.04 -6.26 16.62
CA TYR A 295 -13.37 -4.92 16.13
C TYR A 295 -14.22 -4.95 14.85
N LYS A 296 -13.86 -5.80 13.88
CA LYS A 296 -14.61 -5.95 12.61
C LYS A 296 -16.02 -6.50 12.84
N GLU A 297 -16.16 -7.52 13.68
CA GLU A 297 -17.46 -8.08 14.06
C GLU A 297 -18.38 -7.04 14.68
N GLU A 298 -17.84 -6.17 15.54
CA GLU A 298 -18.64 -5.18 16.27
C GLU A 298 -19.02 -3.95 15.43
N THR A 299 -18.23 -3.64 14.41
CA THR A 299 -18.46 -2.49 13.51
C THR A 299 -19.24 -2.86 12.26
N ASN A 300 -19.52 -4.15 12.02
CA ASN A 300 -20.01 -4.67 10.74
C ASN A 300 -19.12 -4.28 9.54
N LEU A 301 -17.82 -4.00 9.78
CA LEU A 301 -16.87 -3.79 8.70
C LEU A 301 -16.73 -5.12 7.95
N SER A 302 -17.16 -5.14 6.67
CA SER A 302 -17.08 -6.35 5.87
C SER A 302 -15.62 -6.76 5.65
N GLU A 303 -15.34 -8.07 5.57
CA GLU A 303 -14.01 -8.58 5.18
C GLU A 303 -13.53 -8.04 3.81
N LYS A 304 -14.44 -7.47 3.01
CA LYS A 304 -14.19 -6.96 1.66
C LYS A 304 -13.77 -5.49 1.60
N GLU A 305 -13.76 -4.75 2.72
CA GLU A 305 -13.28 -3.37 2.71
C GLU A 305 -11.75 -3.33 2.75
N PRO A 306 -11.08 -2.86 1.69
CA PRO A 306 -9.64 -2.82 1.67
C PRO A 306 -9.19 -1.60 2.47
N LEU A 307 -9.04 -1.75 3.79
CA LEU A 307 -8.16 -0.85 4.54
C LEU A 307 -6.70 -0.92 4.03
N SER A 308 -6.35 -1.84 3.12
CA SER A 308 -4.95 -2.09 2.79
C SER A 308 -4.60 -2.66 1.41
N GLU A 309 -5.49 -2.68 0.41
CA GLU A 309 -5.12 -3.20 -0.93
C GLU A 309 -5.78 -2.45 -2.09
N HIS A 310 -5.18 -1.32 -2.47
CA HIS A 310 -4.97 -1.08 -3.89
C HIS A 310 -3.59 -1.66 -4.15
N LYS A 311 -3.46 -2.74 -4.92
CA LYS A 311 -2.14 -3.01 -5.52
C LYS A 311 -1.92 -1.92 -6.56
N ILE A 312 -0.68 -1.54 -6.87
CA ILE A 312 -0.40 -0.93 -8.18
C ILE A 312 -1.16 -1.82 -9.16
N SER A 313 -2.09 -1.24 -9.92
CA SER A 313 -2.68 -1.96 -11.03
C SER A 313 -1.51 -2.25 -11.96
N ASN A 314 -0.97 -3.46 -11.84
CA ASN A 314 -0.17 -4.09 -12.87
C ASN A 314 -1.13 -4.35 -14.02
#